data_AF-A0AAV2S9I9-F1
#
_entry.id   AF-A0AAV2S9I9-F1
#
_cell.length_a   1.000
_cell.length_b   1.000
_cell.length_c   1.000
_cell.angle_alpha   90.00
_cell.angle_beta   90.00
_cell.angle_gamma   90.00
#
_symmetry.space_group_name_H-M   'P 1'
#
loop_
_entity.id
_entity.type
_entity.pdbx_description
1 polymer ?
#
loop_
_entity_poly.entity_id
_entity_poly.type
_entity_poly.pdbx_seq_one_letter_code
_entity_poly.pdbx_strand_id
1 'polypeptide(L)'
;KAGEVEYSVVADADKPIVAAAPTAAESEVVNDGYWCEICNYKLVGKTTLQIINSHTEGLKHKRKLANYEILQKLRQQEDCFTQDPVSGVLKCLVCCLETATPQQMMGHLAGAKHRNKARRHAREAG
;
A
#
# COMPACT_ATOMS: atom_id res chain seq x y z
N LYS A 1 24.67 -52.50 12.57
CA LYS A 1 23.47 -52.54 11.70
C LYS A 1 23.20 -51.12 11.26
N ALA A 2 23.60 -50.82 10.04
CA ALA A 2 23.36 -49.55 9.39
C ALA A 2 21.85 -49.39 9.14
N GLY A 3 21.36 -48.18 9.35
CA GLY A 3 20.04 -47.72 8.95
C GLY A 3 20.27 -46.36 8.30
N GLU A 4 20.78 -46.43 7.08
CA GLU A 4 21.03 -45.33 6.17
C GLU A 4 19.71 -44.84 5.59
N VAL A 5 19.52 -43.52 5.47
CA VAL A 5 18.88 -42.94 4.29
C VAL A 5 19.48 -41.57 4.08
N GLU A 6 20.45 -41.55 3.17
CA GLU A 6 21.07 -40.38 2.60
C GLU A 6 20.47 -40.15 1.20
N TYR A 7 20.30 -38.86 0.85
CA TYR A 7 20.49 -38.27 -0.49
C TYR A 7 19.55 -38.73 -1.64
N SER A 8 19.24 -38.02 -2.72
CA SER A 8 19.21 -36.61 -3.17
C SER A 8 18.51 -36.61 -4.57
N VAL A 9 18.20 -35.40 -5.10
CA VAL A 9 18.20 -34.89 -6.52
C VAL A 9 18.09 -35.89 -7.70
N VAL A 10 17.41 -35.67 -8.85
CA VAL A 10 17.33 -34.58 -9.86
C VAL A 10 16.27 -34.95 -10.93
N ALA A 11 15.89 -33.96 -11.77
CA ALA A 11 15.57 -33.96 -13.23
C ALA A 11 15.39 -35.30 -14.00
N ASP A 12 14.62 -35.47 -15.08
CA ASP A 12 14.44 -34.63 -16.28
C ASP A 12 13.32 -35.24 -17.15
N ALA A 13 13.09 -34.65 -18.32
CA ALA A 13 12.07 -34.91 -19.32
C ALA A 13 11.94 -36.35 -19.86
N ASP A 14 10.74 -36.70 -20.37
CA ASP A 14 10.61 -37.00 -21.80
C ASP A 14 9.18 -36.76 -22.34
N LYS A 15 9.15 -36.41 -23.62
CA LYS A 15 8.10 -35.89 -24.52
C LYS A 15 7.36 -37.13 -25.16
N PRO A 16 6.63 -37.17 -26.32
CA PRO A 16 6.10 -36.13 -27.21
C PRO A 16 4.79 -36.41 -28.06
N ILE A 17 4.34 -35.40 -28.85
CA ILE A 17 3.59 -35.33 -30.17
C ILE A 17 2.23 -36.07 -30.38
N VAL A 18 1.18 -35.46 -30.96
CA VAL A 18 1.01 -34.97 -32.37
C VAL A 18 -0.08 -33.86 -32.46
N ALA A 19 0.17 -32.67 -33.02
CA ALA A 19 0.22 -32.23 -34.43
C ALA A 19 -1.14 -31.78 -35.02
N ALA A 20 -1.33 -30.46 -35.13
CA ALA A 20 -1.83 -29.75 -36.33
C ALA A 20 -1.94 -28.23 -36.06
N ALA A 21 -1.14 -27.44 -36.78
CA ALA A 21 -1.36 -26.01 -37.05
C ALA A 21 -1.78 -25.91 -38.54
N PRO A 22 -2.51 -24.88 -39.04
CA PRO A 22 -2.11 -23.47 -38.90
C PRO A 22 -3.28 -22.47 -38.77
N THR A 23 -3.02 -21.28 -38.22
CA THR A 23 -3.17 -19.97 -38.91
C THR A 23 -2.97 -18.84 -37.91
N ALA A 24 -2.09 -17.90 -38.29
CA ALA A 24 -1.92 -16.63 -37.64
C ALA A 24 -3.27 -15.89 -37.55
N ALA A 25 -3.68 -15.55 -36.33
CA ALA A 25 -4.68 -14.54 -36.05
C ALA A 25 -4.27 -13.86 -34.74
N GLU A 26 -4.24 -12.54 -34.80
CA GLU A 26 -3.63 -11.61 -33.85
C GLU A 26 -3.84 -11.99 -32.39
N SER A 27 -2.74 -12.06 -31.64
CA SER A 27 -2.82 -11.90 -30.19
C SER A 27 -3.33 -10.49 -29.93
N GLU A 28 -4.65 -10.38 -29.76
CA GLU A 28 -5.34 -9.22 -29.25
C GLU A 28 -4.62 -8.80 -27.96
N VAL A 29 -3.80 -7.76 -28.09
CA VAL A 29 -3.08 -7.15 -26.97
C VAL A 29 -4.14 -6.51 -26.11
N VAL A 30 -4.65 -7.27 -25.14
CA VAL A 30 -5.55 -6.71 -24.13
C VAL A 30 -4.73 -5.69 -23.35
N ASN A 31 -4.92 -4.43 -23.71
CA ASN A 31 -4.20 -3.29 -23.15
C ASN A 31 -4.86 -2.94 -21.80
N ASP A 32 -4.83 -3.90 -20.88
CA ASP A 32 -5.33 -3.73 -19.53
C ASP A 32 -4.35 -2.85 -18.75
N GLY A 33 -4.58 -1.53 -18.86
CA GLY A 33 -3.82 -0.53 -18.12
C GLY A 33 -3.76 -0.84 -16.61
N TYR A 34 -2.70 -0.36 -15.97
CA TYR A 34 -2.39 -0.66 -14.57
C TYR A 34 -3.23 0.19 -13.59
N TRP A 35 -3.78 -0.43 -12.55
CA TRP A 35 -4.49 0.26 -11.48
C TRP A 35 -3.58 0.55 -10.28
N CYS A 36 -3.47 1.82 -9.88
CA CYS A 36 -2.77 2.17 -8.65
C CYS A 36 -3.78 2.39 -7.51
N GLU A 37 -3.73 1.54 -6.49
CA GLU A 37 -4.61 1.64 -5.31
C GLU A 37 -4.31 2.88 -4.45
N ILE A 38 -3.04 3.29 -4.39
CA ILE A 38 -2.60 4.46 -3.59
C ILE A 38 -3.10 5.76 -4.21
N CYS A 39 -3.09 5.83 -5.54
CA CYS A 39 -3.54 7.00 -6.28
C CYS A 39 -5.03 6.92 -6.68
N ASN A 40 -5.64 5.74 -6.53
CA ASN A 40 -6.97 5.37 -6.97
C ASN A 40 -7.24 5.76 -8.44
N TYR A 41 -6.30 5.41 -9.33
CA TYR A 41 -6.34 5.84 -10.73
C TYR A 41 -5.80 4.75 -11.68
N LYS A 42 -6.47 4.60 -12.84
CA LYS A 42 -6.06 3.68 -13.91
C LYS A 42 -5.07 4.35 -14.86
N LEU A 43 -3.88 3.79 -14.95
CA LEU A 43 -2.83 4.19 -15.88
C LEU A 43 -2.99 3.42 -17.19
N VAL A 44 -3.36 4.13 -18.25
CA VAL A 44 -3.58 3.58 -19.60
C VAL A 44 -2.59 4.21 -20.57
N GLY A 45 -1.91 3.41 -21.39
CA GLY A 45 -1.12 3.92 -22.50
C GLY A 45 -0.32 2.84 -23.21
N LYS A 46 0.52 3.27 -24.16
CA LYS A 46 1.11 2.40 -25.19
C LYS A 46 2.13 1.40 -24.65
N THR A 47 2.73 1.66 -23.49
CA THR A 47 3.72 0.78 -22.86
C THR A 47 3.46 0.71 -21.36
N THR A 48 2.68 -0.29 -20.94
CA THR A 48 2.25 -0.48 -19.55
C THR A 48 3.42 -0.42 -18.56
N LEU A 49 4.54 -1.10 -18.85
CA LEU A 49 5.69 -1.15 -17.95
C LEU A 49 6.35 0.24 -17.72
N GLN A 50 6.53 1.01 -18.79
CA GLN A 50 7.18 2.32 -18.72
C GLN A 50 6.30 3.35 -17.99
N ILE A 51 4.98 3.27 -18.18
CA ILE A 51 4.01 4.12 -17.49
C ILE A 51 3.93 3.77 -16.01
N ILE A 52 3.99 2.48 -15.65
CA ILE A 52 4.07 2.04 -14.24
C ILE A 52 5.32 2.62 -13.60
N ASN A 53 6.50 2.42 -14.20
CA ASN A 53 7.76 2.94 -13.63
C ASN A 53 7.73 4.46 -13.49
N SER A 54 7.32 5.18 -14.54
CA SER A 54 7.18 6.63 -14.48
C SER A 54 6.20 7.10 -13.39
N HIS A 55 5.12 6.35 -13.17
CA HIS A 55 4.15 6.65 -12.13
C HIS A 55 4.71 6.40 -10.73
N THR A 56 5.24 5.20 -10.47
CA THR A 56 5.75 4.79 -9.16
C THR A 56 6.97 5.60 -8.74
N GLU A 57 7.83 5.95 -9.69
CA GLU A 57 9.00 6.81 -9.45
C GLU A 57 8.63 8.30 -9.38
N GLY A 58 7.44 8.66 -9.85
CA GLY A 58 6.94 10.02 -9.92
C GLY A 58 6.73 10.66 -8.54
N LEU A 59 7.06 11.96 -8.45
CA LEU A 59 6.96 12.73 -7.21
C LEU A 59 5.55 12.74 -6.60
N LYS A 60 4.51 12.72 -7.44
CA LYS A 60 3.10 12.70 -7.01
C LYS A 60 2.77 11.40 -6.28
N HIS A 61 3.17 10.26 -6.85
CA HIS A 61 2.95 8.95 -6.25
C HIS A 61 3.74 8.81 -4.95
N LYS A 62 5.04 9.13 -4.97
CA LYS A 62 5.90 9.11 -3.77
C LYS A 62 5.34 9.94 -2.60
N ARG A 63 4.81 11.13 -2.89
CA ARG A 63 4.15 11.97 -1.86
C ARG A 63 2.89 11.30 -1.28
N LYS A 64 2.05 10.71 -2.14
CA LYS A 64 0.86 9.97 -1.69
C LYS A 64 1.23 8.72 -0.90
N LEU A 65 2.24 7.97 -1.34
CA LEU A 65 2.82 6.83 -0.63
C LEU A 65 3.27 7.22 0.76
N ALA A 66 4.11 8.25 0.89
CA ALA A 66 4.60 8.71 2.18
C ALA A 66 3.45 9.14 3.12
N ASN A 67 2.45 9.84 2.60
CA ASN A 67 1.25 10.20 3.38
C ASN A 67 0.48 8.95 3.84
N TYR A 68 0.34 7.95 2.97
CA TYR A 68 -0.35 6.69 3.27
C TYR A 68 0.40 5.88 4.34
N GLU A 69 1.72 5.78 4.25
CA GLU A 69 2.56 5.13 5.26
C GLU A 69 2.43 5.79 6.63
N ILE A 70 2.42 7.12 6.67
CA ILE A 70 2.21 7.90 7.89
C ILE A 70 0.82 7.64 8.47
N LEU A 71 -0.21 7.63 7.61
CA LEU A 71 -1.57 7.31 8.03
C LEU A 71 -1.67 5.88 8.60
N GLN A 72 -0.97 4.92 8.01
CA GLN A 72 -0.93 3.55 8.52
C GLN A 72 -0.27 3.47 9.90
N LYS A 73 0.84 4.18 10.12
CA LYS A 73 1.48 4.30 11.44
C LYS A 73 0.56 4.96 12.47
N LEU A 74 -0.16 6.01 12.07
CA LEU A 74 -1.15 6.65 12.92
C LEU A 74 -2.30 5.70 13.29
N ARG A 75 -2.80 4.92 12.33
CA ARG A 75 -3.81 3.88 12.59
C ARG A 75 -3.32 2.73 13.46
N GLN A 76 -2.01 2.56 13.66
CA GLN A 76 -1.49 1.63 14.66
C GLN A 76 -1.40 2.26 16.06
N GLN A 77 -1.52 3.58 16.13
CA GLN A 77 -1.45 4.40 17.36
C GLN A 77 -2.85 4.94 17.69
N GLU A 78 -3.84 4.05 17.76
CA GLU A 78 -5.30 4.30 17.68
C GLU A 78 -5.90 5.22 18.76
N ASP A 79 -5.12 5.74 19.70
CA ASP A 79 -5.67 6.12 20.99
C ASP A 79 -6.27 7.53 21.11
N CYS A 80 -6.24 8.38 20.08
CA CYS A 80 -6.59 9.80 20.27
C CYS A 80 -7.22 10.54 19.07
N PHE A 81 -7.48 9.88 17.94
CA PHE A 81 -8.02 10.56 16.76
C PHE A 81 -9.03 9.71 15.98
N THR A 82 -9.83 10.36 15.15
CA THR A 82 -10.79 9.76 14.24
C THR A 82 -10.51 10.23 12.82
N GLN A 83 -10.80 9.39 11.83
CA GLN A 83 -10.70 9.75 10.41
C GLN A 83 -12.09 9.75 9.80
N ASP A 84 -12.46 10.85 9.15
CA ASP A 84 -13.70 10.92 8.38
C ASP A 84 -13.55 10.08 7.09
N PRO A 85 -14.42 9.10 6.84
CA PRO A 85 -14.28 8.21 5.68
C PRO A 85 -14.60 8.90 4.36
N VAL A 86 -15.36 9.99 4.39
CA VAL A 86 -15.78 10.74 3.19
C VAL A 86 -14.78 11.83 2.86
N SER A 87 -14.42 12.62 3.88
CA SER A 87 -13.58 13.82 3.73
C SER A 87 -12.09 13.51 3.87
N GLY A 88 -11.73 12.37 4.46
CA GLY A 88 -10.36 11.99 4.77
C GLY A 88 -9.70 12.84 5.88
N VAL A 89 -10.47 13.74 6.50
CA VAL A 89 -10.00 14.65 7.56
C VAL A 89 -9.74 13.87 8.83
N LEU A 90 -8.63 14.17 9.49
CA LEU A 90 -8.24 13.57 10.76
C LEU A 90 -8.59 14.52 11.90
N LYS A 91 -9.35 14.04 12.88
CA LYS A 91 -9.80 14.82 14.03
C LYS A 91 -9.27 14.25 15.33
N CYS A 92 -8.51 15.04 16.07
CA CYS A 92 -8.02 14.68 17.40
C CYS A 92 -9.14 14.85 18.44
N LEU A 93 -9.45 13.79 19.20
CA LEU A 93 -10.53 13.79 20.19
C LEU A 93 -10.16 14.52 21.49
N VAL A 94 -8.87 14.61 21.81
CA VAL A 94 -8.36 15.33 22.99
C VAL A 94 -8.33 16.85 22.74
N CYS A 95 -7.87 17.25 21.55
CA CYS A 95 -7.66 18.65 21.20
C CYS A 95 -8.84 19.25 20.43
N CYS A 96 -9.77 18.43 19.94
CA CYS A 96 -10.83 18.81 19.00
C CYS A 96 -10.28 19.51 17.75
N LEU A 97 -9.06 19.16 17.33
CA LEU A 97 -8.37 19.79 16.20
C LEU A 97 -8.49 18.91 14.97
N GLU A 98 -8.87 19.52 13.85
CA GLU A 98 -9.03 18.88 12.55
C GLU A 98 -7.82 19.19 11.67
N THR A 99 -7.18 18.15 11.13
CA THR A 99 -6.06 18.27 10.20
C THR A 99 -6.38 17.58 8.89
N ALA A 100 -6.02 18.23 7.79
CA ALA A 100 -6.24 17.70 6.44
C ALA A 100 -5.19 16.67 6.02
N THR A 101 -4.05 16.60 6.70
CA THR A 101 -2.95 15.70 6.30
C THR A 101 -2.47 14.80 7.45
N PRO A 102 -2.12 13.53 7.17
CA PRO A 102 -1.53 12.62 8.15
C PRO A 102 -0.25 13.17 8.80
N GLN A 103 0.63 13.83 8.03
CA GLN A 103 1.82 14.48 8.57
C GLN A 103 1.51 15.49 9.67
N GLN A 104 0.48 16.33 9.46
CA GLN A 104 0.08 17.33 10.46
C GLN A 104 -0.45 16.66 11.72
N MET A 105 -1.26 15.61 11.58
CA MET A 105 -1.74 14.84 12.73
C MET A 105 -0.59 14.17 13.49
N MET A 106 0.36 13.57 12.80
CA MET A 106 1.55 12.96 13.42
C MET A 106 2.36 14.00 14.22
N GLY A 107 2.64 15.16 13.62
CA GLY A 107 3.33 16.25 14.32
C GLY A 107 2.52 16.79 15.51
N HIS A 108 1.19 16.85 15.39
CA HIS A 108 0.30 17.26 16.47
C HIS A 108 0.39 16.30 17.67
N LEU A 109 0.28 14.99 17.44
CA LEU A 109 0.32 13.96 18.48
C LEU A 109 1.69 13.88 19.16
N ALA A 110 2.77 14.04 18.40
CA ALA A 110 4.13 14.13 18.93
C ALA A 110 4.39 15.42 19.73
N GLY A 111 3.53 16.42 19.61
CA GLY A 111 3.68 17.73 20.23
C GLY A 111 3.43 17.73 21.75
N ALA A 112 4.23 18.50 22.48
CA ALA A 112 4.10 18.64 23.94
C ALA A 112 2.71 19.18 24.37
N LYS A 113 2.09 20.05 23.55
CA LYS A 113 0.74 20.58 23.81
C LYS A 113 -0.31 19.47 23.87
N HIS A 114 -0.29 18.57 22.88
CA HIS A 114 -1.18 17.41 22.86
C HIS A 114 -0.91 16.51 24.06
N ARG A 115 0.36 16.12 24.27
CA ARG A 115 0.76 15.23 25.38
C ARG A 115 0.28 15.72 26.75
N ASN A 116 0.43 17.01 27.05
CA ASN A 116 -0.02 17.57 28.33
C ASN A 116 -1.54 17.55 28.45
N LYS A 117 -2.27 17.87 27.37
CA LYS A 117 -3.74 17.83 27.36
C LYS A 117 -4.26 16.40 27.49
N ALA A 118 -3.66 15.44 26.77
CA ALA A 118 -4.02 14.03 26.82
C ALA A 118 -3.82 13.43 28.23
N ARG A 119 -2.71 13.75 28.89
CA ARG A 119 -2.46 13.33 30.29
C ARG A 119 -3.47 13.90 31.27
N ARG A 120 -3.99 15.11 31.03
CA ARG A 120 -5.06 15.69 31.85
C ARG A 120 -6.40 15.02 31.57
N HIS A 121 -6.74 14.85 30.29
CA HIS A 121 -7.96 14.15 29.85
C HIS A 121 -8.05 12.74 30.45
N ALA A 122 -6.94 12.00 30.48
CA ALA A 122 -6.88 10.65 31.06
C ALA A 122 -7.10 10.61 32.58
N ARG A 123 -6.87 11.72 33.30
CA ARG A 123 -7.11 11.80 34.75
C ARG A 123 -8.54 12.23 35.10
N GLU A 124 -9.22 12.88 34.17
CA GLU A 124 -10.60 13.37 34.36
C GLU A 124 -11.63 12.31 33.94
N ALA A 125 -11.21 11.31 33.15
CA ALA A 125 -12.06 10.24 32.64
C ALA A 125 -12.02 8.94 33.47
N GLY A 126 -11.23 8.90 34.55
CA GLY A 126 -11.14 7.76 35.49
C GLY A 126 -11.58 8.18 36.88
#